data_AF-A0A7R9ZBK2-F1
#
_entry.id   AF-A0A7R9ZBK2-F1
#
_cell.length_a   1.000
_cell.length_b   1.000
_cell.length_c   1.000
_cell.angle_alpha   90.00
_cell.angle_beta   90.00
_cell.angle_gamma   90.00
#
_symmetry.space_group_name_H-M   'P 1'
#
loop_
_entity.id
_entity.type
_entity.pdbx_description
1 polymer ?
#
loop_
_entity_poly.entity_id
_entity_poly.type
_entity_poly.pdbx_seq_one_letter_code
_entity_poly.pdbx_strand_id
1 'polypeptide(L)'
;EAVRRELASQPNQETENSEKTSQMRMGLVNEIIPIADSRLGELKEYWKEGMHGAKMAVFGDASESMQCAIEASTIFATMVSVCFDAELSFFSYKLVQSPHEKPRSVGETLEVCDTIRASGCTSLAAALWPYFEKKKSMDVFVLVTDEHENEKCNGFHFADLFAEYKGCVNKNVSLVLVCVGKGDASFRQSLADNGITYKAVYIDESRPDLAKFDALLGQLALVSSRCSLSPEPAKVNEHNSGEDEFVIV
;
A
#
# COMPACT_ATOMS: atom_id res chain seq x y z
N GLU A 1 53.91 -39.63 -2.51
CA GLU A 1 52.89 -39.53 -3.58
C GLU A 1 51.55 -40.21 -3.29
N ALA A 2 51.40 -41.02 -2.24
CA ALA A 2 50.12 -41.71 -1.96
C ALA A 2 49.09 -40.92 -1.13
N VAL A 3 49.44 -39.76 -0.56
CA VAL A 3 48.57 -39.01 0.38
C VAL A 3 47.84 -37.82 -0.29
N ARG A 4 48.04 -37.59 -1.60
CA ARG A 4 47.48 -36.42 -2.31
C ARG A 4 46.28 -36.72 -3.23
N ARG A 5 45.74 -37.95 -3.22
CA ARG A 5 44.63 -38.35 -4.11
C ARG A 5 43.26 -38.53 -3.43
N GLU A 6 43.14 -38.24 -2.14
CA GLU A 6 41.93 -38.55 -1.36
C GLU A 6 41.12 -37.32 -0.93
N LEU A 7 41.26 -36.20 -1.65
CA LEU A 7 40.55 -34.94 -1.35
C LEU A 7 39.66 -34.43 -2.50
N ALA A 8 39.45 -35.24 -3.54
CA ALA A 8 38.63 -34.86 -4.70
C ALA A 8 37.52 -35.88 -4.96
N SER A 9 36.65 -36.13 -3.99
CA SER A 9 35.44 -36.94 -4.17
C SER A 9 34.50 -36.88 -2.95
N GLN A 10 34.12 -35.68 -2.51
CA GLN A 10 32.88 -35.55 -1.73
C GLN A 10 31.82 -34.91 -2.62
N PRO A 11 30.82 -35.68 -3.09
CA PRO A 11 29.74 -35.14 -3.91
C PRO A 11 28.86 -34.21 -3.08
N ASN A 12 28.83 -32.93 -3.47
CA ASN A 12 27.71 -31.98 -3.56
C ASN A 12 26.38 -32.23 -2.77
N GLN A 13 26.45 -32.67 -1.51
CA GLN A 13 25.26 -32.83 -0.64
C GLN A 13 24.49 -31.53 -0.39
N GLU A 14 25.14 -30.37 -0.47
CA GLU A 14 24.50 -29.07 -0.27
C GLU A 14 23.53 -28.71 -1.41
N THR A 15 23.86 -29.05 -2.64
CA THR A 15 23.02 -28.80 -3.83
C THR A 15 21.73 -29.63 -3.82
N GLU A 16 21.80 -30.91 -3.46
CA GLU A 16 20.60 -31.78 -3.43
C GLU A 16 19.61 -31.38 -2.31
N ASN A 17 20.12 -30.92 -1.16
CA ASN A 17 19.27 -30.43 -0.06
C ASN A 17 18.59 -29.09 -0.41
N SER A 18 19.28 -28.22 -1.15
CA SER A 18 18.70 -26.96 -1.64
C SER A 18 17.56 -27.21 -2.63
N GLU A 19 17.75 -28.12 -3.59
CA GLU A 19 16.73 -28.46 -4.59
C GLU A 19 15.48 -29.10 -3.98
N LYS A 20 15.65 -30.06 -3.06
CA LYS A 20 14.51 -30.68 -2.34
C LYS A 20 13.72 -29.67 -1.52
N THR A 21 14.41 -28.74 -0.84
CA THR A 21 13.76 -27.68 -0.06
C THR A 21 12.97 -26.73 -0.95
N SER A 22 13.52 -26.37 -2.12
CA SER A 22 12.83 -25.55 -3.12
C SER A 22 11.58 -26.24 -3.69
N GLN A 23 11.68 -27.51 -4.05
CA GLN A 23 10.55 -28.30 -4.54
C GLN A 23 9.42 -28.41 -3.51
N MET A 24 9.75 -28.66 -2.23
CA MET A 24 8.76 -28.75 -1.16
C MET A 24 8.05 -27.40 -0.93
N ARG A 25 8.79 -26.28 -1.00
CA ARG A 25 8.21 -24.93 -0.91
C ARG A 25 7.24 -24.66 -2.07
N MET A 26 7.60 -25.02 -3.30
CA MET A 26 6.69 -24.85 -4.44
C MET A 26 5.42 -25.69 -4.32
N GLY A 27 5.53 -26.93 -3.80
CA GLY A 27 4.36 -27.77 -3.52
C GLY A 27 3.38 -27.09 -2.57
N LEU A 28 3.89 -26.55 -1.45
CA LEU A 28 3.07 -25.85 -0.46
C LEU A 28 2.43 -24.57 -1.04
N VAL A 29 3.19 -23.76 -1.80
CA VAL A 29 2.68 -22.54 -2.43
C VAL A 29 1.51 -22.86 -3.37
N ASN A 30 1.67 -23.90 -4.21
CA ASN A 30 0.63 -24.33 -5.14
C ASN A 30 -0.64 -24.82 -4.44
N GLU A 31 -0.54 -25.34 -3.22
CA GLU A 31 -1.69 -25.76 -2.40
C GLU A 31 -2.37 -24.57 -1.68
N ILE A 32 -1.61 -23.53 -1.31
CA ILE A 32 -2.15 -22.36 -0.60
C ILE A 32 -2.84 -21.38 -1.55
N ILE A 33 -2.34 -21.21 -2.77
CA ILE A 33 -2.89 -20.25 -3.75
C ILE A 33 -4.41 -20.43 -3.93
N PRO A 34 -4.94 -21.64 -4.20
CA PRO A 34 -6.40 -21.84 -4.36
C PRO A 34 -7.21 -21.47 -3.11
N ILE A 35 -6.64 -21.68 -1.92
CA ILE A 35 -7.31 -21.32 -0.65
C ILE A 35 -7.38 -19.80 -0.53
N ALA A 36 -6.29 -19.09 -0.82
CA ALA A 36 -6.23 -17.64 -0.77
C ALA A 36 -7.16 -17.00 -1.83
N ASP A 37 -7.20 -17.53 -3.06
CA ASP A 37 -8.14 -17.07 -4.09
C ASP A 37 -9.60 -17.33 -3.68
N SER A 38 -9.89 -18.49 -3.05
CA SER A 38 -11.23 -18.77 -2.52
C SER A 38 -11.65 -17.74 -1.46
N ARG A 39 -10.75 -17.38 -0.54
CA ARG A 39 -11.02 -16.36 0.49
C ARG A 39 -11.21 -14.97 -0.11
N LEU A 40 -10.42 -14.62 -1.11
CA LEU A 40 -10.58 -13.37 -1.84
C LEU A 40 -11.93 -13.33 -2.58
N GLY A 41 -12.37 -14.47 -3.12
CA GLY A 41 -13.71 -14.64 -3.69
C GLY A 41 -14.84 -14.42 -2.68
N GLU A 42 -14.73 -15.01 -1.48
CA GLU A 42 -15.69 -14.80 -0.38
C GLU A 42 -15.78 -13.32 0.01
N LEU A 43 -14.63 -12.64 0.12
CA LEU A 43 -14.57 -11.21 0.39
C LEU A 43 -15.32 -10.44 -0.69
N LYS A 44 -15.08 -10.74 -1.98
CA LYS A 44 -15.79 -10.12 -3.10
C LYS A 44 -17.30 -10.22 -2.96
N GLU A 45 -17.80 -11.43 -2.68
CA GLU A 45 -19.24 -11.67 -2.54
C GLU A 45 -19.84 -10.91 -1.35
N TYR A 46 -19.12 -10.84 -0.22
CA TYR A 46 -19.56 -10.10 0.96
C TYR A 46 -19.76 -8.60 0.69
N TRP A 47 -18.88 -8.00 -0.14
CA TRP A 47 -18.93 -6.56 -0.44
C TRP A 47 -19.79 -6.19 -1.67
N LYS A 48 -20.36 -7.17 -2.39
CA LYS A 48 -21.23 -6.95 -3.57
C LYS A 48 -22.47 -6.10 -3.30
N GLU A 49 -23.00 -6.14 -2.08
CA GLU A 49 -24.34 -5.58 -1.80
C GLU A 49 -24.34 -4.15 -1.21
N GLY A 50 -23.18 -3.51 -0.98
CA GLY A 50 -23.16 -2.29 -0.16
C GLY A 50 -22.31 -1.09 -0.60
N MET A 51 -21.23 -1.27 -1.36
CA MET A 51 -20.15 -0.25 -1.41
C MET A 51 -19.50 0.03 -2.78
N HIS A 52 -20.23 -0.14 -3.87
CA HIS A 52 -19.71 -0.16 -5.24
C HIS A 52 -19.28 1.20 -5.86
N GLY A 53 -19.05 2.25 -5.08
CA GLY A 53 -18.87 3.59 -5.63
C GLY A 53 -17.49 4.23 -5.45
N ALA A 54 -16.78 3.87 -4.38
CA ALA A 54 -15.63 4.66 -3.96
C ALA A 54 -14.38 4.36 -4.80
N LYS A 55 -13.78 5.43 -5.31
CA LYS A 55 -12.53 5.37 -6.07
C LYS A 55 -11.36 5.57 -5.13
N MET A 56 -10.46 4.61 -5.12
CA MET A 56 -9.29 4.61 -4.24
C MET A 56 -8.02 4.51 -5.07
N ALA A 57 -6.95 5.16 -4.63
CA ALA A 57 -5.62 4.83 -5.11
C ALA A 57 -4.71 4.48 -3.94
N VAL A 58 -4.08 3.32 -4.06
CA VAL A 58 -3.08 2.79 -3.14
C VAL A 58 -1.71 3.03 -3.73
N PHE A 59 -0.85 3.63 -2.93
CA PHE A 59 0.49 4.03 -3.28
C PHE A 59 1.49 3.32 -2.38
N GLY A 60 2.27 2.40 -2.95
CA GLY A 60 3.36 1.73 -2.25
C GLY A 60 4.69 2.47 -2.41
N ASP A 61 5.39 2.72 -1.31
CA ASP A 61 6.76 3.21 -1.35
C ASP A 61 7.69 2.14 -1.92
N ALA A 62 8.41 2.48 -2.97
CA ALA A 62 9.38 1.63 -3.65
C ALA A 62 10.79 2.24 -3.64
N SER A 63 11.12 3.03 -2.63
CA SER A 63 12.49 3.49 -2.35
C SER A 63 13.39 2.37 -1.81
N GLU A 64 14.71 2.60 -1.72
CA GLU A 64 15.78 1.59 -1.58
C GLU A 64 15.66 0.59 -0.40
N SER A 65 14.91 0.91 0.67
CA SER A 65 14.66 0.03 1.82
C SER A 65 13.25 -0.56 1.88
N MET A 66 12.36 -0.18 0.96
CA MET A 66 10.92 -0.28 1.16
C MET A 66 10.28 -1.51 0.51
N GLN A 67 11.01 -2.63 0.42
CA GLN A 67 10.46 -3.89 -0.10
C GLN A 67 9.27 -4.39 0.72
N CYS A 68 9.30 -4.18 2.04
CA CYS A 68 8.17 -4.47 2.91
C CYS A 68 6.93 -3.63 2.56
N ALA A 69 7.09 -2.36 2.18
CA ALA A 69 5.95 -1.53 1.76
C ALA A 69 5.42 -1.95 0.39
N ILE A 70 6.27 -2.39 -0.54
CA ILE A 70 5.83 -2.97 -1.81
C ILE A 70 4.92 -4.19 -1.54
N GLU A 71 5.38 -5.13 -0.72
CA GLU A 71 4.61 -6.34 -0.41
C GLU A 71 3.31 -6.01 0.35
N ALA A 72 3.39 -5.18 1.39
CA ALA A 72 2.24 -4.77 2.20
C ALA A 72 1.20 -4.01 1.35
N SER A 73 1.63 -3.04 0.55
CA SER A 73 0.73 -2.28 -0.34
C SER A 73 0.11 -3.15 -1.42
N THR A 74 0.85 -4.14 -1.96
CA THR A 74 0.31 -5.06 -2.96
C THR A 74 -0.77 -5.96 -2.37
N ILE A 75 -0.51 -6.58 -1.22
CA ILE A 75 -1.50 -7.42 -0.51
C ILE A 75 -2.74 -6.59 -0.19
N PHE A 76 -2.54 -5.40 0.38
CA PHE A 76 -3.63 -4.51 0.73
C PHE A 76 -4.44 -4.08 -0.50
N ALA A 77 -3.75 -3.64 -1.56
CA ALA A 77 -4.37 -3.25 -2.83
C ALA A 77 -5.21 -4.37 -3.44
N THR A 78 -4.75 -5.62 -3.34
CA THR A 78 -5.54 -6.77 -3.79
C THR A 78 -6.84 -6.93 -3.01
N MET A 79 -6.80 -6.76 -1.68
CA MET A 79 -8.01 -6.83 -0.88
C MET A 79 -8.96 -5.65 -1.20
N VAL A 80 -8.45 -4.42 -1.29
CA VAL A 80 -9.31 -3.26 -1.57
C VAL A 80 -9.83 -3.23 -3.00
N SER A 81 -9.09 -3.71 -4.01
CA SER A 81 -9.55 -3.73 -5.41
C SER A 81 -10.70 -4.71 -5.63
N VAL A 82 -10.79 -5.73 -4.77
CA VAL A 82 -11.88 -6.70 -4.79
C VAL A 82 -13.15 -6.13 -4.17
N CYS A 83 -13.00 -5.21 -3.21
CA CYS A 83 -14.11 -4.57 -2.50
C CYS A 83 -14.55 -3.23 -3.12
N PHE A 84 -13.62 -2.48 -3.73
CA PHE A 84 -13.77 -1.10 -4.18
C PHE A 84 -13.16 -0.88 -5.58
N ASP A 85 -13.37 0.32 -6.15
CA ASP A 85 -12.66 0.73 -7.36
C ASP A 85 -11.26 1.26 -7.00
N ALA A 86 -10.38 0.36 -6.57
CA ALA A 86 -9.03 0.69 -6.11
C ALA A 86 -7.97 0.37 -7.16
N GLU A 87 -7.07 1.33 -7.40
CA GLU A 87 -5.87 1.15 -8.21
C GLU A 87 -4.58 1.13 -7.38
N LEU A 88 -3.59 0.37 -7.85
CA LEU A 88 -2.27 0.21 -7.26
C LEU A 88 -1.22 0.85 -8.15
N SER A 89 -0.42 1.72 -7.53
CA SER A 89 0.82 2.20 -8.11
C SER A 89 1.88 2.35 -7.03
N PHE A 90 3.12 2.54 -7.45
CA PHE A 90 4.25 2.70 -6.55
C PHE A 90 4.95 4.03 -6.81
N PHE A 91 5.76 4.48 -5.87
CA PHE A 91 6.54 5.69 -6.04
C PHE A 91 7.96 5.53 -5.50
N SER A 92 8.89 6.22 -6.14
CA SER A 92 10.22 6.49 -5.63
C SER A 92 10.56 7.95 -6.00
N TYR A 93 11.59 8.19 -6.81
CA TYR A 93 11.83 9.51 -7.42
C TYR A 93 10.83 9.85 -8.53
N LYS A 94 10.02 8.87 -8.96
CA LYS A 94 8.96 8.99 -9.97
C LYS A 94 7.83 8.01 -9.66
N LEU A 95 6.70 8.15 -10.37
CA LEU A 95 5.66 7.13 -10.34
C LEU A 95 6.14 5.86 -11.05
N VAL A 96 5.90 4.71 -10.42
CA VAL A 96 6.17 3.38 -10.95
C VAL A 96 4.81 2.68 -11.12
N GLN A 97 4.50 2.28 -12.34
CA GLN A 97 3.25 1.58 -12.64
C GLN A 97 3.34 0.13 -12.19
N SER A 98 2.29 -0.34 -11.55
CA SER A 98 2.11 -1.77 -11.28
C SER A 98 1.88 -2.52 -12.61
N PRO A 99 2.39 -3.76 -12.79
CA PRO A 99 1.99 -4.59 -13.93
C PRO A 99 0.48 -4.86 -13.95
N HIS A 100 -0.15 -4.85 -12.78
CA HIS A 100 -1.60 -4.94 -12.59
C HIS A 100 -2.11 -3.69 -11.90
N GLU A 101 -2.80 -2.81 -12.62
CA GLU A 101 -3.37 -1.57 -12.04
C GLU A 101 -4.38 -1.91 -10.93
N LYS A 102 -5.11 -3.01 -11.04
CA LYS A 102 -6.12 -3.44 -10.06
C LYS A 102 -5.98 -4.95 -9.80
N PRO A 103 -4.94 -5.38 -9.05
CA PRO A 103 -4.71 -6.81 -8.82
C PRO A 103 -5.89 -7.38 -8.03
N ARG A 104 -6.55 -8.42 -8.52
CA ARG A 104 -7.79 -9.02 -7.95
C ARG A 104 -7.69 -10.52 -7.71
N SER A 105 -6.48 -11.07 -7.84
CA SER A 105 -6.16 -12.48 -7.61
C SER A 105 -4.82 -12.63 -6.92
N VAL A 106 -4.59 -13.80 -6.33
CA VAL A 106 -3.30 -14.14 -5.73
C VAL A 106 -2.21 -14.16 -6.80
N GLY A 107 -2.49 -14.68 -7.99
CA GLY A 107 -1.55 -14.71 -9.11
C GLY A 107 -1.05 -13.31 -9.51
N GLU A 108 -1.97 -12.36 -9.70
CA GLU A 108 -1.63 -10.97 -10.02
C GLU A 108 -0.83 -10.32 -8.87
N THR A 109 -1.20 -10.61 -7.62
CA THR A 109 -0.47 -10.12 -6.42
C THR A 109 0.98 -10.60 -6.43
N LEU A 110 1.20 -11.89 -6.67
CA LEU A 110 2.54 -12.47 -6.73
C LEU A 110 3.35 -11.88 -7.88
N GLU A 111 2.75 -11.69 -9.06
CA GLU A 111 3.42 -11.06 -10.20
C GLU A 111 3.87 -9.62 -9.90
N VAL A 112 3.05 -8.84 -9.20
CA VAL A 112 3.43 -7.49 -8.75
C VAL A 112 4.62 -7.55 -7.80
N CYS A 113 4.56 -8.41 -6.77
CA CYS A 113 5.67 -8.59 -5.82
C CYS A 113 6.95 -9.07 -6.50
N ASP A 114 6.87 -9.90 -7.53
CA ASP A 114 8.01 -10.40 -8.29
C ASP A 114 8.60 -9.36 -9.25
N THR A 115 7.79 -8.41 -9.71
CA THR A 115 8.20 -7.41 -10.71
C THR A 115 8.73 -6.13 -10.08
N ILE A 116 8.09 -5.65 -9.02
CA ILE A 116 8.40 -4.35 -8.41
C ILE A 116 9.52 -4.50 -7.39
N ARG A 117 10.52 -3.62 -7.48
CA ARG A 117 11.71 -3.63 -6.61
C ARG A 117 11.95 -2.26 -6.01
N ALA A 118 12.29 -2.28 -4.73
CA ALA A 118 12.79 -1.13 -3.98
C ALA A 118 14.03 -0.53 -4.66
N SER A 119 14.00 0.76 -4.99
CA SER A 119 15.14 1.50 -5.54
C SER A 119 14.98 3.02 -5.45
N GLY A 120 16.11 3.70 -5.24
CA GLY A 120 16.20 5.16 -5.36
C GLY A 120 15.63 5.93 -4.18
N CYS A 121 15.41 7.23 -4.42
CA CYS A 121 14.96 8.19 -3.42
C CYS A 121 13.43 8.18 -3.25
N THR A 122 12.94 9.00 -2.32
CA THR A 122 11.57 8.97 -1.84
C THR A 122 10.87 10.30 -2.14
N SER A 123 10.02 10.30 -3.18
CA SER A 123 9.14 11.42 -3.53
C SER A 123 7.68 10.99 -3.49
N LEU A 124 7.03 11.27 -2.37
CA LEU A 124 5.61 10.94 -2.16
C LEU A 124 4.73 11.74 -3.13
N ALA A 125 5.12 12.99 -3.41
CA ALA A 125 4.44 13.84 -4.41
C ALA A 125 4.36 13.19 -5.80
N ALA A 126 5.31 12.33 -6.17
CA ALA A 126 5.29 11.63 -7.45
C ALA A 126 4.11 10.66 -7.58
N ALA A 127 3.62 10.11 -6.47
CA ALA A 127 2.43 9.26 -6.44
C ALA A 127 1.18 10.05 -6.84
N LEU A 128 1.06 11.27 -6.32
CA LEU A 128 -0.13 12.11 -6.46
C LEU A 128 -0.15 12.93 -7.77
N TRP A 129 1.01 13.27 -8.31
CA TRP A 129 1.14 14.18 -9.46
C TRP A 129 0.22 13.83 -10.64
N PRO A 130 0.15 12.58 -11.12
CA PRO A 130 -0.69 12.25 -12.28
C PRO A 130 -2.19 12.44 -12.03
N TYR A 131 -2.63 12.35 -10.78
CA TYR A 131 -4.02 12.59 -10.40
C TYR A 131 -4.33 14.08 -10.36
N PHE A 132 -3.40 14.88 -9.85
CA PHE A 132 -3.52 16.34 -9.85
C PHE A 132 -3.48 16.92 -11.26
N GLU A 133 -2.54 16.48 -12.08
CA GLU A 133 -2.34 16.95 -13.46
C GLU A 133 -3.55 16.62 -14.33
N LYS A 134 -4.02 15.38 -14.28
CA LYS A 134 -5.17 14.91 -15.07
C LYS A 134 -6.53 15.28 -14.46
N LYS A 135 -6.53 15.96 -13.30
CA LYS A 135 -7.75 16.24 -12.50
C LYS A 135 -8.57 14.97 -12.25
N LYS A 136 -7.90 13.84 -12.03
CA LYS A 136 -8.53 12.55 -11.73
C LYS A 136 -9.01 12.56 -10.29
N SER A 137 -10.33 12.65 -10.09
CA SER A 137 -10.95 12.67 -8.76
C SER A 137 -10.96 11.27 -8.13
N MET A 138 -10.41 11.18 -6.93
CA MET A 138 -10.42 10.00 -6.05
C MET A 138 -11.07 10.34 -4.71
N ASP A 139 -11.74 9.36 -4.11
CA ASP A 139 -12.38 9.52 -2.80
C ASP A 139 -11.39 9.28 -1.66
N VAL A 140 -10.45 8.34 -1.85
CA VAL A 140 -9.45 7.99 -0.84
C VAL A 140 -8.09 7.78 -1.49
N PHE A 141 -7.05 8.37 -0.89
CA PHE A 141 -5.68 7.96 -1.11
C PHE A 141 -5.17 7.17 0.09
N VAL A 142 -4.51 6.05 -0.20
CA VAL A 142 -3.81 5.23 0.78
C VAL A 142 -2.33 5.26 0.45
N LEU A 143 -1.52 5.78 1.37
CA LEU A 143 -0.07 5.88 1.22
C LEU A 143 0.61 4.89 2.15
N VAL A 144 1.36 3.94 1.61
CA VAL A 144 2.09 2.91 2.37
C VAL A 144 3.58 3.24 2.32
N THR A 145 4.12 3.78 3.42
CA THR A 145 5.47 4.40 3.45
C THR A 145 6.02 4.47 4.87
N ASP A 146 7.32 4.73 5.01
CA ASP A 146 7.97 5.15 6.24
C ASP A 146 8.00 6.68 6.41
N GLU A 147 7.38 7.42 5.47
CA GLU A 147 7.16 8.86 5.48
C GLU A 147 8.42 9.73 5.25
N HIS A 148 9.57 9.13 4.94
CA HIS A 148 10.83 9.85 4.75
C HIS A 148 10.94 10.53 3.37
N GLU A 149 10.06 11.48 3.07
CA GLU A 149 10.12 12.27 1.82
C GLU A 149 11.38 13.14 1.77
N ASN A 150 12.23 12.88 0.78
CA ASN A 150 13.50 13.61 0.59
C ASN A 150 13.63 14.27 -0.80
N GLU A 151 12.69 14.01 -1.72
CA GLU A 151 12.70 14.55 -3.07
C GLU A 151 11.36 15.18 -3.46
N LYS A 152 11.43 16.27 -4.24
CA LYS A 152 10.25 16.97 -4.75
C LYS A 152 9.82 16.41 -6.11
N CYS A 153 8.52 16.40 -6.36
CA CYS A 153 7.97 16.13 -7.69
C CYS A 153 7.36 17.41 -8.26
N ASN A 154 7.85 17.87 -9.42
CA ASN A 154 7.38 19.10 -10.09
C ASN A 154 7.37 20.33 -9.17
N GLY A 155 8.34 20.41 -8.25
CA GLY A 155 8.49 21.53 -7.31
C GLY A 155 7.70 21.39 -6.00
N PHE A 156 6.91 20.33 -5.83
CA PHE A 156 6.09 20.11 -4.64
C PHE A 156 6.62 18.97 -3.76
N HIS A 157 6.45 19.14 -2.45
CA HIS A 157 6.34 18.03 -1.50
C HIS A 157 4.90 17.51 -1.48
N PHE A 158 4.69 16.32 -0.93
CA PHE A 158 3.36 15.69 -0.97
C PHE A 158 2.29 16.52 -0.26
N ALA A 159 2.58 17.07 0.92
CA ALA A 159 1.61 17.86 1.68
C ALA A 159 1.12 19.08 0.87
N ASP A 160 2.03 19.83 0.26
CA ASP A 160 1.71 20.99 -0.58
C ASP A 160 0.83 20.57 -1.78
N LEU A 161 1.25 19.51 -2.49
CA LEU A 161 0.51 19.02 -3.66
C LEU A 161 -0.87 18.47 -3.27
N PHE A 162 -1.00 17.86 -2.10
CA PHE A 162 -2.28 17.33 -1.62
C PHE A 162 -3.23 18.44 -1.20
N ALA A 163 -2.73 19.52 -0.60
CA ALA A 163 -3.53 20.72 -0.35
C ALA A 163 -4.07 21.33 -1.67
N GLU A 164 -3.23 21.44 -2.69
CA GLU A 164 -3.63 21.88 -4.03
C GLU A 164 -4.65 20.93 -4.68
N TYR A 165 -4.45 19.62 -4.54
CA TYR A 165 -5.41 18.61 -5.01
C TYR A 165 -6.77 18.75 -4.32
N LYS A 166 -6.80 18.98 -3.00
CA LYS A 166 -8.04 19.24 -2.26
C LYS A 166 -8.74 20.51 -2.73
N GLY A 167 -7.98 21.58 -2.99
CA GLY A 167 -8.53 22.84 -3.48
C GLY A 167 -9.10 22.76 -4.90
N CYS A 168 -8.44 22.01 -5.78
CA CYS A 168 -8.71 22.07 -7.22
C CYS A 168 -9.42 20.84 -7.81
N VAL A 169 -9.35 19.67 -7.15
CA VAL A 169 -9.81 18.39 -7.73
C VAL A 169 -10.91 17.77 -6.89
N ASN A 170 -10.63 17.49 -5.62
CA ASN A 170 -11.64 16.93 -4.72
C ASN A 170 -11.42 17.40 -3.29
N LYS A 171 -12.28 18.32 -2.81
CA LYS A 171 -12.22 18.84 -1.45
C LYS A 171 -12.45 17.78 -0.37
N ASN A 172 -13.19 16.72 -0.71
CA ASN A 172 -13.63 15.68 0.22
C ASN A 172 -12.73 14.43 0.20
N VAL A 173 -11.63 14.45 -0.55
CA VAL A 173 -10.70 13.32 -0.57
C VAL A 173 -10.14 13.06 0.84
N SER A 174 -10.11 11.78 1.21
CA SER A 174 -9.54 11.32 2.47
C SER A 174 -8.12 10.79 2.26
N LEU A 175 -7.25 11.01 3.24
CA LEU A 175 -5.90 10.46 3.27
C LEU A 175 -5.80 9.40 4.38
N VAL A 176 -5.25 8.25 4.01
CA VAL A 176 -4.90 7.16 4.92
C VAL A 176 -3.42 6.87 4.77
N LEU A 177 -2.69 6.85 5.88
CA LEU A 177 -1.30 6.47 5.97
C LEU A 177 -1.20 5.06 6.55
N VAL A 178 -0.52 4.17 5.85
CA VAL A 178 -0.07 2.89 6.38
C VAL A 178 1.43 3.04 6.63
N CYS A 179 1.76 3.33 7.88
CA CYS A 179 3.09 3.69 8.34
C CYS A 179 3.88 2.41 8.56
N VAL A 180 4.91 2.18 7.75
CA VAL A 180 5.85 1.07 7.93
C VAL A 180 6.98 1.56 8.83
N GLY A 181 7.09 0.98 10.02
CA GLY A 181 8.03 1.45 11.04
C GLY A 181 7.50 2.64 11.85
N LYS A 182 8.39 3.58 12.20
CA LYS A 182 8.07 4.68 13.13
C LYS A 182 7.40 5.89 12.45
N GLY A 183 7.58 6.03 11.14
CA GLY A 183 7.20 7.22 10.38
C GLY A 183 8.09 8.44 10.66
N ASP A 184 7.73 9.57 10.06
CA ASP A 184 8.51 10.81 10.07
C ASP A 184 7.68 11.97 10.63
N ALA A 185 8.08 12.46 11.81
CA ALA A 185 7.41 13.57 12.47
C ALA A 185 7.38 14.85 11.62
N SER A 186 8.41 15.08 10.79
CA SER A 186 8.47 16.26 9.92
C SER A 186 7.45 16.20 8.79
N PHE A 187 7.25 15.01 8.21
CA PHE A 187 6.22 14.79 7.20
C PHE A 187 4.81 15.03 7.79
N ARG A 188 4.55 14.49 8.99
CA ARG A 188 3.27 14.68 9.67
C ARG A 188 3.02 16.14 10.06
N GLN A 189 4.05 16.84 10.51
CA GLN A 189 3.96 18.28 10.78
C GLN A 189 3.62 19.04 9.50
N SER A 190 4.25 18.69 8.37
CA SER A 190 3.96 19.30 7.06
C SER A 190 2.50 19.07 6.63
N LEU A 191 1.92 17.89 6.89
CA LEU A 191 0.49 17.64 6.67
C LEU A 191 -0.38 18.55 7.56
N ALA A 192 -0.03 18.67 8.85
CA ALA A 192 -0.78 19.51 9.80
C ALA A 192 -0.72 21.00 9.43
N ASP A 193 0.46 21.50 9.05
CA ASP A 193 0.68 22.89 8.62
C ASP A 193 -0.15 23.23 7.37
N ASN A 194 -0.42 22.24 6.53
CA ASN A 194 -1.28 22.34 5.35
C ASN A 194 -2.77 22.05 5.64
N GLY A 195 -3.16 21.89 6.91
CA GLY A 195 -4.55 21.61 7.30
C GLY A 195 -5.07 20.25 6.82
N ILE A 196 -4.18 19.29 6.60
CA ILE A 196 -4.51 17.95 6.10
C ILE A 196 -4.73 17.01 7.29
N THR A 197 -5.98 16.55 7.43
CA THR A 197 -6.33 15.44 8.31
C THR A 197 -6.10 14.11 7.61
N TYR A 198 -5.56 13.13 8.34
CA TYR A 198 -5.34 11.78 7.85
C TYR A 198 -5.70 10.74 8.92
N LYS A 199 -5.85 9.49 8.51
CA LYS A 199 -5.88 8.32 9.41
C LYS A 199 -4.58 7.56 9.28
N ALA A 200 -4.03 7.06 10.38
CA ALA A 200 -2.80 6.28 10.35
C ALA A 200 -3.01 4.86 10.88
N VAL A 201 -2.36 3.90 10.24
CA VAL A 201 -2.21 2.51 10.71
C VAL A 201 -0.74 2.17 10.70
N TYR A 202 -0.24 1.66 11.83
CA TYR A 202 1.17 1.33 11.99
C TYR A 202 1.42 -0.16 11.81
N ILE A 203 2.43 -0.47 11.01
CA ILE A 203 2.87 -1.83 10.69
C ILE A 203 4.36 -1.93 11.05
N ASP A 204 4.72 -3.01 11.73
CA ASP A 204 6.12 -3.30 12.05
C ASP A 204 6.88 -3.67 10.77
N GLU A 205 8.00 -3.00 10.52
CA GLU A 205 8.83 -3.22 9.32
C GLU A 205 9.44 -4.62 9.28
N SER A 206 9.79 -5.18 10.44
CA SER A 206 10.42 -6.51 10.54
C SER A 206 9.40 -7.65 10.48
N ARG A 207 8.17 -7.39 10.92
CA ARG A 207 7.09 -8.37 10.99
C ARG A 207 5.74 -7.71 10.74
N PRO A 208 5.40 -7.42 9.48
CA PRO A 208 4.16 -6.72 9.16
C PRO A 208 2.95 -7.53 9.63
N ASP A 209 2.17 -6.93 10.53
CA ASP A 209 0.93 -7.52 11.03
C ASP A 209 -0.21 -7.25 10.04
N LEU A 210 -0.35 -8.16 9.08
CA LEU A 210 -1.36 -8.07 8.03
C LEU A 210 -2.79 -8.24 8.56
N ALA A 211 -3.00 -8.72 9.80
CA ALA A 211 -4.34 -8.80 10.39
C ALA A 211 -4.98 -7.40 10.55
N LYS A 212 -4.15 -6.35 10.61
CA LYS A 212 -4.62 -4.95 10.64
C LYS A 212 -5.31 -4.51 9.34
N PHE A 213 -5.11 -5.22 8.23
CA PHE A 213 -5.76 -4.90 6.96
C PHE A 213 -7.26 -5.13 6.99
N ASP A 214 -7.76 -6.12 7.74
CA ASP A 214 -9.20 -6.33 7.90
C ASP A 214 -9.87 -5.16 8.61
N ALA A 215 -9.22 -4.67 9.68
CA ALA A 215 -9.67 -3.47 10.38
C ALA A 215 -9.60 -2.24 9.47
N LEU A 216 -8.54 -2.10 8.69
CA LEU A 216 -8.38 -1.00 7.74
C LEU A 216 -9.44 -1.01 6.64
N LEU A 217 -9.80 -2.19 6.11
CA LEU A 217 -10.90 -2.35 5.15
C LEU A 217 -12.22 -1.87 5.75
N GLY A 218 -12.53 -2.28 6.99
CA GLY A 218 -13.70 -1.78 7.71
C GLY A 218 -13.68 -0.26 7.89
N GLN A 219 -12.52 0.33 8.17
CA GLN A 219 -12.39 1.78 8.26
C GLN A 219 -12.57 2.49 6.91
N LEU A 220 -12.02 1.94 5.82
CA LEU A 220 -12.18 2.47 4.48
C LEU A 220 -13.64 2.44 4.03
N ALA A 221 -14.38 1.41 4.40
CA ALA A 221 -15.82 1.33 4.21
C ALA A 221 -16.56 2.47 4.93
N LEU A 222 -16.21 2.74 6.20
CA LEU A 222 -16.82 3.85 6.91
C LEU A 222 -16.45 5.21 6.30
N VAL A 223 -15.21 5.40 5.86
CA VAL A 223 -14.76 6.66 5.23
C VAL A 223 -15.47 6.88 3.89
N SER A 224 -15.50 5.87 3.03
CA SER A 224 -16.12 5.96 1.71
C SER A 224 -17.62 6.18 1.75
N SER A 225 -18.32 5.65 2.76
CA SER A 225 -19.75 5.92 2.98
C SER A 225 -20.06 7.40 3.27
N ARG A 226 -19.08 8.17 3.77
CA ARG A 226 -19.24 9.61 4.03
C ARG A 226 -19.01 10.46 2.77
N CYS A 227 -18.20 9.99 1.83
CA CYS A 227 -17.96 10.68 0.57
C CYS A 227 -19.18 10.65 -0.37
N SER A 228 -19.99 9.59 -0.32
CA SER A 228 -21.21 9.45 -1.13
C SER A 228 -22.40 10.25 -0.61
N LEU A 229 -22.35 10.72 0.63
CA LEU A 229 -23.35 11.62 1.22
C LEU A 229 -22.90 13.06 0.99
N SER A 230 -23.25 13.65 -0.15
CA SER A 230 -23.06 15.08 -0.35
C SER A 230 -23.77 15.85 0.77
N PRO A 231 -23.06 16.69 1.57
CA PRO A 231 -23.75 17.53 2.52
C PRO A 231 -24.41 18.68 1.75
N GLU A 232 -25.73 18.86 1.91
CA GLU A 232 -26.28 20.22 1.90
C GLU A 232 -25.45 21.06 2.88
N PRO A 233 -25.17 22.35 2.59
CA PRO A 233 -24.25 23.15 3.38
C PRO A 233 -24.76 23.33 4.82
N ALA A 234 -24.31 22.45 5.70
CA ALA A 234 -24.52 22.56 7.13
C ALA A 234 -23.62 23.68 7.67
N LYS A 235 -24.24 24.56 8.45
CA LYS A 235 -23.58 25.69 9.13
C LYS A 235 -22.45 25.15 10.00
N VAL A 236 -21.25 25.68 9.76
CA VAL A 236 -20.01 25.34 10.45
C VAL A 236 -20.15 25.69 11.93
N ASN A 237 -20.05 24.68 12.81
CA ASN A 237 -19.65 24.87 14.20
C ASN A 237 -18.20 24.39 14.32
N GLU A 238 -17.29 25.35 14.54
CA GLU A 238 -15.89 25.10 14.80
C GLU A 238 -15.70 24.61 16.23
N HIS A 239 -15.35 23.33 16.42
CA HIS A 239 -14.38 22.84 17.42
C HIS A 239 -14.39 21.31 17.47
N ASN A 240 -13.36 20.68 16.92
CA ASN A 240 -12.70 19.50 17.48
C ASN A 240 -11.49 19.13 16.62
N SER A 241 -10.30 19.51 17.05
CA SER A 241 -9.04 18.90 16.62
C SER A 241 -8.78 17.70 17.53
N GLY A 242 -9.34 16.55 17.16
CA GLY A 242 -9.05 15.27 17.80
C GLY A 242 -8.17 14.43 16.89
N GLU A 243 -6.93 14.20 17.29
CA GLU A 243 -6.14 13.08 16.81
C GLU A 243 -6.84 11.80 17.31
N ASP A 244 -7.64 11.19 16.45
CA ASP A 244 -8.18 9.86 16.68
C ASP A 244 -7.07 8.83 16.43
N GLU A 245 -6.11 8.77 17.37
CA GLU A 245 -5.11 7.71 17.45
C GLU A 245 -5.79 6.43 17.94
N PHE A 246 -6.25 5.59 17.01
CA PHE A 246 -6.75 4.27 17.34
C PHE A 246 -5.60 3.27 17.34
N VAL A 247 -5.12 2.93 18.54
CA VAL A 247 -4.24 1.78 18.75
C VAL A 247 -5.08 0.51 18.51
N ILE A 248 -4.86 -0.14 17.37
CA ILE A 248 -5.36 -1.50 17.14
C ILE A 248 -4.45 -2.43 17.96
N VAL A 249 -4.98 -2.91 19.09
CA VAL A 249 -4.35 -3.92 19.97
C VAL A 249 -4.64 -5.31 19.43
#